data_AF-A0A239MB56-F1
#
_entry.id   AF-A0A239MB56-F1
#
_cell.length_a   1.000
_cell.length_b   1.000
_cell.length_c   1.000
_cell.angle_alpha   90.00
_cell.angle_beta   90.00
_cell.angle_gamma   90.00
#
_symmetry.space_group_name_H-M   'P 1'
#
loop_
_entity.id
_entity.type
_entity.pdbx_description
1 polymer ?
#
loop_
_entity_poly.entity_id
_entity_poly.type
_entity_poly.pdbx_seq_one_letter_code
_entity_poly.pdbx_strand_id
1 'polypeptide(L)'
;MPVITAGTSGTASKGSHLTQICYSAATVEEDANGCMAELSKLSPSDVARAGSFLLDASLVRCGRPENVTARRADGTALPSWLMFDEEALRFSAIDPPPGSLPMPVELTVRWPGGKKAAIRTLLESCTQDR
;
A
#
# COMPACT_ATOMS: atom_id res chain seq x y z
N MET A 1 25.65 -6.76 29.31
CA MET A 1 24.63 -5.73 29.06
C MET A 1 25.16 -4.69 28.09
N PRO A 2 25.00 -4.86 26.77
CA PRO A 2 25.29 -3.80 25.81
C PRO A 2 24.04 -2.95 25.57
N VAL A 3 24.23 -1.63 25.66
CA VAL A 3 23.23 -0.62 25.30
C VAL A 3 23.17 -0.54 23.77
N ILE A 4 21.98 -0.66 23.19
CA ILE A 4 21.76 -0.51 21.75
C ILE A 4 21.43 0.96 21.49
N THR A 5 22.43 1.72 21.06
CA THR A 5 22.27 3.10 20.61
C THR A 5 21.58 3.10 19.25
N ALA A 6 20.39 3.71 19.19
CA ALA A 6 19.69 3.97 17.94
C ALA A 6 20.51 4.95 17.08
N GLY A 7 21.10 4.45 16.00
CA GLY A 7 21.70 5.28 14.97
C GLY A 7 20.62 5.90 14.10
N THR A 8 20.11 7.07 14.49
CA THR A 8 19.38 7.95 13.57
C THR A 8 20.41 8.76 12.77
N SER A 9 20.56 8.42 11.49
CA SER A 9 21.18 9.32 10.51
C SER A 9 20.57 9.08 9.15
N GLY A 10 19.40 9.68 8.94
CA GLY A 10 18.92 10.05 7.62
C GLY A 10 19.32 11.50 7.37
N THR A 11 20.47 11.69 6.74
CA THR A 11 20.98 12.99 6.30
C THR A 11 19.96 13.62 5.35
N ALA A 12 19.44 14.80 5.72
CA ALA A 12 18.60 15.61 4.86
C ALA A 12 19.37 15.96 3.58
N SER A 13 19.05 15.28 2.48
CA SER A 13 19.55 15.61 1.16
C SER A 13 18.83 16.86 0.66
N LYS A 14 19.59 17.90 0.38
CA LYS A 14 19.12 19.14 -0.23
C LYS A 14 18.74 18.84 -1.68
N GLY A 15 17.49 18.44 -1.91
CA GLY A 15 16.96 18.05 -3.20
C GLY A 15 15.78 17.09 -3.00
N SER A 16 14.58 17.57 -3.32
CA SER A 16 13.32 16.81 -3.33
C SER A 16 12.94 16.17 -1.99
N HIS A 17 12.07 16.81 -1.21
CA HIS A 17 11.59 16.29 0.07
C HIS A 17 10.61 15.14 -0.20
N LEU A 18 11.11 13.90 -0.17
CA LEU A 18 10.29 12.70 -0.17
C LEU A 18 9.37 12.73 1.06
N THR A 19 8.09 12.98 0.82
CA THR A 19 7.04 12.97 1.82
C THR A 19 6.46 11.56 1.88
N GLN A 20 6.57 10.93 3.04
CA GLN A 20 5.91 9.65 3.26
C GLN A 20 4.39 9.84 3.29
N ILE A 21 3.68 9.02 2.51
CA ILE A 21 2.23 9.01 2.45
C ILE A 21 1.71 7.84 3.26
N CYS A 22 0.75 8.14 4.13
CA CYS A 22 0.02 7.18 4.94
C CYS A 22 -1.36 6.96 4.31
N TYR A 23 -1.93 5.79 4.56
CA TYR A 23 -3.33 5.52 4.29
C TYR A 23 -4.04 5.38 5.63
N SER A 24 -5.22 5.98 5.77
CA SER A 24 -6.01 5.87 7.00
C SER A 24 -7.10 4.82 6.86
N ALA A 25 -8.01 4.99 5.89
CA ALA A 25 -9.12 4.08 5.66
C ALA A 25 -9.10 3.54 4.23
N ALA A 26 -9.08 2.21 4.11
CA ALA A 26 -9.28 1.50 2.86
C ALA A 26 -10.67 0.83 2.89
N THR A 27 -11.50 1.14 1.89
CA THR A 27 -12.82 0.56 1.67
C THR A 27 -12.78 -0.31 0.42
N VAL A 28 -13.21 -1.55 0.53
CA VAL A 28 -13.31 -2.45 -0.62
C VAL A 28 -14.66 -2.20 -1.28
N GLU A 29 -14.64 -1.66 -2.50
CA GLU A 29 -15.87 -1.35 -3.25
C GLU A 29 -16.29 -2.52 -4.14
N GLU A 30 -15.32 -3.22 -4.71
CA GLU A 30 -15.56 -4.39 -5.55
C GLU A 30 -14.69 -5.54 -5.06
N ASP A 31 -15.31 -6.67 -4.71
CA ASP A 31 -14.61 -7.91 -4.37
C ASP A 31 -15.37 -9.10 -4.95
N ALA A 32 -15.41 -9.17 -6.29
CA ALA A 32 -16.16 -10.20 -7.01
C ALA A 32 -15.77 -11.64 -6.63
N ASN A 33 -14.63 -11.84 -5.95
CA ASN A 33 -14.11 -13.15 -5.60
C ASN A 33 -13.85 -13.34 -4.09
N GLY A 34 -14.18 -12.36 -3.23
CA GLY A 34 -13.93 -12.49 -1.79
C GLY A 34 -12.43 -12.41 -1.41
N CYS A 35 -11.56 -12.06 -2.35
CA CYS A 35 -10.12 -12.21 -2.20
C CYS A 35 -9.52 -11.15 -1.29
N MET A 36 -10.03 -9.92 -1.35
CA MET A 36 -9.55 -8.86 -0.47
C MET A 36 -9.93 -9.09 0.97
N ALA A 37 -11.16 -9.56 1.22
CA ALA A 37 -11.64 -9.83 2.57
C ALA A 37 -10.78 -10.90 3.27
N GLU A 38 -10.34 -11.92 2.54
CA GLU A 38 -9.45 -12.95 3.07
C GLU A 38 -8.03 -12.41 3.30
N LEU A 39 -7.49 -11.57 2.41
CA LEU A 39 -6.17 -10.97 2.60
C LEU A 39 -6.12 -10.02 3.80
N SER A 40 -7.17 -9.24 4.06
CA SER A 40 -7.25 -8.37 5.25
C SER A 40 -7.30 -9.13 6.58
N LYS A 41 -7.55 -10.45 6.56
CA LYS A 41 -7.49 -11.31 7.74
C LYS A 41 -6.07 -11.86 8.01
N LEU A 42 -5.17 -11.75 7.04
CA LEU A 42 -3.80 -12.26 7.17
C LEU A 42 -2.93 -11.23 7.91
N SER A 43 -2.33 -11.61 9.04
CA SER A 43 -1.31 -10.78 9.68
C SER A 43 -0.01 -10.84 8.87
N PRO A 44 0.79 -9.75 8.78
CA PRO A 44 2.15 -9.80 8.22
C PRO A 44 3.03 -10.85 8.93
N SER A 45 2.72 -11.18 10.17
CA SER A 45 3.37 -12.25 10.93
C SER A 45 3.04 -13.65 10.42
N ASP A 46 1.82 -13.86 9.89
CA ASP A 46 1.36 -15.16 9.38
C ASP A 46 2.01 -15.46 8.03
N VAL A 47 2.16 -14.46 7.17
CA VAL A 47 2.85 -14.61 5.87
C VAL A 47 4.35 -14.84 6.02
N ALA A 48 4.98 -14.33 7.10
CA ALA A 48 6.39 -14.56 7.38
C ALA A 48 6.68 -15.94 8.01
N ARG A 49 5.70 -16.53 8.72
CA ARG A 49 5.80 -17.87 9.34
C ARG A 49 5.36 -18.99 8.42
N ALA A 50 4.54 -18.70 7.42
CA ALA A 50 4.17 -19.65 6.38
C ALA A 50 5.35 -19.87 5.42
N GLY A 51 6.23 -20.82 5.75
CA GLY A 51 7.06 -21.44 4.74
C GLY A 51 6.18 -22.01 3.62
N SER A 52 6.71 -22.06 2.39
CA SER A 52 6.04 -22.31 1.10
C SER A 52 5.09 -23.51 0.99
N PHE A 53 4.98 -24.35 2.03
CA PHE A 53 4.17 -25.56 2.09
C PHE A 53 2.86 -25.41 2.89
N LEU A 54 2.65 -24.28 3.57
CA LEU A 54 1.37 -23.92 4.23
C LEU A 54 0.93 -22.52 3.80
N LEU A 55 0.98 -22.24 2.49
CA LEU A 55 0.22 -21.12 1.94
C LEU A 55 -1.25 -21.47 2.19
N ASP A 56 -1.75 -20.93 3.31
CA ASP A 56 -3.08 -21.06 3.86
C ASP A 56 -4.14 -21.16 2.76
N ALA A 57 -5.17 -21.98 2.95
CA ALA A 57 -6.21 -22.26 1.94
C ALA A 57 -6.76 -20.99 1.26
N SER A 58 -6.66 -19.82 1.91
CA SER A 58 -6.95 -18.48 1.40
C SER A 58 -6.06 -18.03 0.22
N LEU A 59 -4.73 -18.22 0.31
CA LEU A 59 -3.80 -18.03 -0.82
C LEU A 59 -3.93 -19.14 -1.86
N VAL A 60 -4.44 -20.33 -1.49
CA VAL A 60 -4.84 -21.34 -2.49
C VAL A 60 -6.07 -20.89 -3.28
N ARG A 61 -7.01 -20.18 -2.65
CA ARG A 61 -8.20 -19.68 -3.34
C ARG A 61 -7.89 -18.51 -4.27
N CYS A 62 -7.09 -17.53 -3.82
CA CYS A 62 -6.86 -16.30 -4.60
C CYS A 62 -5.42 -16.14 -5.09
N GLY A 63 -4.43 -16.73 -4.43
CA GLY A 63 -3.02 -16.51 -4.71
C GLY A 63 -2.52 -15.17 -4.20
N ARG A 64 -1.22 -14.93 -4.39
CA ARG A 64 -0.66 -13.57 -4.32
C ARG A 64 -1.22 -12.77 -5.52
N PRO A 65 -1.55 -11.47 -5.34
CA PRO A 65 -1.88 -10.64 -6.49
C PRO A 65 -0.72 -10.63 -7.50
N GLU A 66 -1.05 -10.72 -8.78
CA GLU A 66 -0.07 -10.67 -9.87
C GLU A 66 0.25 -9.22 -10.25
N ASN A 67 -0.69 -8.30 -10.06
CA ASN A 67 -0.55 -6.92 -10.46
C ASN A 67 -1.43 -6.02 -9.59
N VAL A 68 -0.88 -4.91 -9.11
CA VAL A 68 -1.62 -3.89 -8.38
C VAL A 68 -1.47 -2.55 -9.08
N THR A 69 -2.58 -1.95 -9.46
CA THR A 69 -2.58 -0.66 -10.16
C THR A 69 -3.24 0.39 -9.30
N ALA A 70 -2.57 1.52 -9.11
CA ALA A 70 -3.14 2.66 -8.40
C ALA A 70 -3.62 3.72 -9.40
N ARG A 71 -4.79 4.31 -9.14
CA ARG A 71 -5.38 5.41 -9.92
C ARG A 71 -6.11 6.38 -9.01
N ARG A 72 -6.38 7.61 -9.45
CA ARG A 72 -7.25 8.50 -8.68
C ARG A 72 -8.65 7.92 -8.59
N ALA A 73 -9.36 8.18 -7.49
CA ALA A 73 -10.77 7.81 -7.38
C ALA A 73 -11.65 8.47 -8.45
N ASP A 74 -11.24 9.63 -8.98
CA ASP A 74 -11.87 10.30 -10.12
C ASP A 74 -11.59 9.61 -11.49
N GLY A 75 -10.84 8.51 -11.52
CA GLY A 75 -10.46 7.80 -12.75
C GLY A 75 -9.29 8.43 -13.52
N THR A 76 -8.75 9.54 -13.03
CA THR A 76 -7.55 10.19 -13.60
C THR A 76 -6.28 9.41 -13.25
N ALA A 77 -5.25 9.56 -14.08
CA ALA A 77 -3.93 9.00 -13.81
C ALA A 77 -3.31 9.63 -12.55
N LEU A 78 -2.42 8.89 -11.89
CA LEU A 78 -1.65 9.40 -10.76
C LEU A 78 -0.80 10.61 -11.21
N PRO A 79 -0.72 11.67 -10.41
CA PRO A 79 0.18 12.79 -10.68
C PRO A 79 1.64 12.35 -10.67
N SER A 80 2.49 13.05 -11.42
CA SER A 80 3.93 12.73 -11.51
C SER A 80 4.69 12.88 -10.19
N TRP A 81 4.18 13.69 -9.25
CA TRP A 81 4.74 13.84 -7.91
C TRP A 81 4.40 12.66 -6.99
N LEU A 82 3.48 11.76 -7.37
CA LEU A 82 3.05 10.62 -6.58
C LEU A 82 3.53 9.31 -7.24
N MET A 83 4.42 8.60 -6.57
CA MET A 83 4.85 7.26 -6.95
C MET A 83 4.14 6.22 -6.10
N PHE A 84 3.74 5.13 -6.76
CA PHE A 84 3.22 3.93 -6.12
C PHE A 84 4.21 2.79 -6.34
N ASP A 85 4.65 2.17 -5.24
CA ASP A 85 5.48 0.98 -5.24
C ASP A 85 4.56 -0.24 -5.04
N GLU A 86 4.42 -1.07 -6.07
CA GLU A 86 3.53 -2.24 -6.05
C GLU A 86 4.07 -3.41 -5.22
N GLU A 87 5.39 -3.52 -5.07
CA GLU A 87 6.02 -4.59 -4.28
C GLU A 87 5.82 -4.35 -2.78
N ALA A 88 6.02 -3.11 -2.34
CA ALA A 88 5.81 -2.67 -0.97
C ALA A 88 4.38 -2.20 -0.68
N LEU A 89 3.52 -2.09 -1.71
CA LEU A 89 2.19 -1.49 -1.65
C LEU A 89 2.19 -0.11 -0.97
N ARG A 90 3.20 0.71 -1.30
CA ARG A 90 3.48 1.96 -0.60
C ARG A 90 3.45 3.14 -1.54
N PHE A 91 2.82 4.23 -1.08
CA PHE A 91 2.82 5.50 -1.79
C PHE A 91 3.94 6.41 -1.28
N SER A 92 4.63 7.06 -2.19
CA SER A 92 5.64 8.07 -1.89
C SER A 92 5.36 9.31 -2.71
N ALA A 93 5.32 10.46 -2.07
CA ALA A 93 5.15 11.74 -2.77
C ALA A 93 6.46 12.52 -2.75
N ILE A 94 6.74 13.24 -3.83
CA ILE A 94 7.90 14.12 -3.95
C ILE A 94 7.36 15.54 -4.14
N ASP A 95 7.57 16.41 -3.15
CA ASP A 95 7.10 17.80 -3.16
C ASP A 95 5.62 17.95 -3.59
N PRO A 96 4.67 17.31 -2.88
CA PRO A 96 3.26 17.44 -3.22
C PRO A 96 2.79 18.90 -3.08
N PRO A 97 1.94 19.42 -3.99
CA PRO A 97 1.43 20.78 -3.88
C PRO A 97 0.61 20.95 -2.60
N PRO A 98 0.69 22.11 -1.92
CA PRO A 98 -0.08 22.37 -0.71
C PRO A 98 -1.58 22.24 -1.00
N GLY A 99 -2.30 21.49 -0.17
CA GLY A 99 -3.73 21.21 -0.34
C GLY A 99 -4.06 20.07 -1.31
N SER A 100 -3.06 19.34 -1.84
CA SER A 100 -3.31 18.15 -2.67
C SER A 100 -3.74 16.92 -1.86
N LEU A 101 -3.51 16.93 -0.55
CA LEU A 101 -3.86 15.86 0.38
C LEU A 101 -4.89 16.40 1.40
N PRO A 102 -5.82 15.56 1.90
CA PRO A 102 -5.95 14.15 1.60
C PRO A 102 -6.54 13.88 0.20
N MET A 103 -6.09 12.81 -0.45
CA MET A 103 -6.43 12.49 -1.84
C MET A 103 -7.02 11.08 -1.96
N PRO A 104 -8.22 10.91 -2.52
CA PRO A 104 -8.80 9.59 -2.72
C PRO A 104 -8.15 8.88 -3.92
N VAL A 105 -7.69 7.66 -3.67
CA VAL A 105 -7.04 6.78 -4.65
C VAL A 105 -7.74 5.43 -4.66
N GLU A 106 -7.92 4.89 -5.86
CA GLU A 106 -8.46 3.57 -6.11
C GLU A 106 -7.32 2.63 -6.53
N LEU A 107 -7.15 1.57 -5.76
CA LEU A 107 -6.25 0.46 -6.01
C LEU A 107 -7.04 -0.67 -6.65
N THR A 108 -6.64 -1.05 -7.86
CA THR A 108 -7.14 -2.24 -8.56
C THR A 108 -6.14 -3.36 -8.38
N VAL A 109 -6.55 -4.40 -7.66
CA VAL A 109 -5.76 -5.61 -7.44
C VAL A 109 -6.22 -6.69 -8.41
N ARG A 110 -5.28 -7.35 -9.07
CA ARG A 110 -5.55 -8.47 -10.00
C ARG A 110 -4.84 -9.72 -9.50
N TRP A 111 -5.53 -10.85 -9.61
CA TRP A 111 -5.04 -12.18 -9.25
C TRP A 111 -5.16 -13.13 -10.43
N PRO A 112 -4.34 -14.20 -10.43
CA PRO A 112 -4.41 -15.23 -11.44
C PRO A 112 -5.81 -15.82 -11.56
N GLY A 113 -6.20 -16.16 -12.79
CA GLY A 113 -7.55 -16.65 -13.10
C GLY A 113 -8.58 -15.54 -13.30
N GLY A 114 -8.14 -14.29 -13.51
CA GLY A 114 -9.01 -13.17 -13.88
C GLY A 114 -9.78 -12.56 -12.71
N LYS A 115 -9.41 -12.90 -11.47
CA LYS A 115 -10.02 -12.36 -10.27
C LYS A 115 -9.49 -10.94 -10.05
N LYS A 116 -10.37 -10.03 -9.62
CA LYS A 116 -10.04 -8.62 -9.41
C LYS A 116 -10.82 -8.05 -8.23
N ALA A 117 -10.28 -7.00 -7.64
CA ALA A 117 -10.90 -6.24 -6.58
C ALA A 117 -10.51 -4.76 -6.70
N ALA A 118 -11.41 -3.89 -6.31
CA ALA A 118 -11.18 -2.44 -6.24
C ALA A 118 -11.26 -1.98 -4.79
N ILE A 119 -10.23 -1.27 -4.36
CA ILE A 119 -10.08 -0.76 -3.01
C ILE A 119 -9.93 0.75 -3.13
N ARG A 120 -10.82 1.50 -2.49
CA ARG A 120 -10.66 2.95 -2.35
C ARG A 120 -9.98 3.26 -1.05
N THR A 121 -8.97 4.10 -1.10
CA THR A 121 -8.21 4.53 0.06
C THR A 121 -8.00 6.03 0.03
N LEU A 122 -7.89 6.64 1.20
CA LEU A 122 -7.56 8.04 1.34
C LEU A 122 -6.06 8.17 1.63
N LEU A 123 -5.34 8.84 0.74
CA LEU A 123 -3.94 9.17 0.92
C LEU A 123 -3.81 10.44 1.73
N GLU A 124 -3.00 10.40 2.78
CA GLU A 124 -2.71 11.54 3.64
C GLU A 124 -1.21 11.63 3.90
N SER A 125 -0.71 12.83 4.22
CA SER A 125 0.68 12.97 4.64
C SER A 125 0.86 12.21 5.95
N CYS A 126 1.86 11.34 6.04
CA CYS A 126 2.28 10.79 7.33
C CYS A 126 2.82 11.94 8.17
N THR A 127 1.95 12.65 8.87
CA THR A 127 2.36 13.53 9.95
C THR A 127 2.87 12.59 11.02
N GLN A 128 4.19 12.42 11.11
CA GLN A 128 4.78 11.90 12.33
C GLN A 128 4.50 12.96 13.39
N ASP A 129 3.39 12.76 14.11
CA ASP A 129 2.92 13.58 15.22
C ASP A 129 4.12 13.99 16.08
N ARG A 130 4.34 15.30 16.21
CA ARG A 130 5.50 15.89 16.89
C ARG A 130 5.05 16.62 18.13
#